data_AF-A0A3B3RHW2-F1
#
_entry.id   AF-A0A3B3RHW2-F1
#
_cell.length_a   1.000
_cell.length_b   1.000
_cell.length_c   1.000
_cell.angle_alpha   90.00
_cell.angle_beta   90.00
_cell.angle_gamma   90.00
#
_symmetry.space_group_name_H-M   'P 1'
#
loop_
_entity.id
_entity.type
_entity.pdbx_description
1 polymer ?
#
loop_
_entity_poly.entity_id
_entity_poly.type
_entity_poly.pdbx_seq_one_letter_code
_entity_poly.pdbx_strand_id
1 'polypeptide(L)'
;GTQSSWMSFPLLGVKHRTELASLAHTSHLCFLYLGDFFSLSLTSGFMQLRYNLGDRTVQLQSANGVDAGGGSWHTVRAGRQGTRGYLILDGVEERLDPPPGMAILDVASEMFVGGVPTSDNLPADAVEGEPIGFTGCIRELVVNGHQLDLSETGALDGANVGDCDGTACGFHVCRNGGHCTAVSSEAAVCTCPPLWTGMRCERDTSLRSAGFLGNSFLKYRDPKYPSRTLTYTKIAFNFTSSSSDGLVLWMGKVEYEDEDYLAIGLHDGHLKMAVTLGESLSIPLVHRGARLCCEKWHHLEVVQNRTAVEAFIDGKLVVFEDIDPSEQYVALDYGGIFYFGGFELYRNTSEPGSGSGSCTEEAHYIWRRIVKTSQSKPPALKSVAHYVKRLKI
;
A
#
# COMPACT_ATOMS: atom_id res chain seq x y z
N GLY A 1 34.22 25.75 -20.83
CA GLY A 1 33.00 24.99 -21.14
C GLY A 1 32.46 24.48 -19.83
N THR A 2 31.29 24.93 -19.42
CA THR A 2 30.58 24.38 -18.26
C THR A 2 30.18 22.95 -18.60
N GLN A 3 30.73 21.97 -17.89
CA GLN A 3 30.35 20.57 -18.08
C GLN A 3 28.90 20.39 -17.61
N SER A 4 28.08 19.65 -18.36
CA SER A 4 26.69 19.35 -18.01
C SER A 4 26.60 18.46 -16.76
N SER A 5 25.60 18.71 -15.90
CA SER A 5 25.26 17.87 -14.75
C SER A 5 24.07 16.97 -15.08
N TRP A 6 24.21 15.66 -14.88
CA TRP A 6 23.14 14.70 -15.20
C TRP A 6 23.29 13.35 -14.48
N MET A 7 22.19 12.60 -14.35
CA MET A 7 22.12 11.19 -13.94
C MET A 7 21.28 10.40 -14.95
N SER A 8 21.56 9.11 -15.12
CA SER A 8 20.73 8.20 -15.93
C SER A 8 20.16 7.02 -15.14
N PHE A 9 18.99 6.54 -15.57
CA PHE A 9 18.19 5.50 -14.90
C PHE A 9 17.56 4.54 -15.92
N PRO A 10 17.24 3.29 -15.55
CA PRO A 10 16.52 2.37 -16.45
C PRO A 10 15.07 2.84 -16.69
N LEU A 11 14.49 2.52 -17.85
CA LEU A 11 13.10 2.86 -18.16
C LEU A 11 12.09 2.17 -17.24
N LEU A 12 11.12 2.94 -16.74
CA LEU A 12 10.07 2.45 -15.83
C LEU A 12 8.67 2.59 -16.44
N GLY A 13 8.24 1.57 -17.19
CA GLY A 13 6.82 1.36 -17.50
C GLY A 13 6.08 2.52 -18.19
N VAL A 14 6.76 3.36 -18.97
CA VAL A 14 6.24 4.64 -19.52
C VAL A 14 5.39 4.53 -20.80
N LYS A 15 5.10 3.31 -21.27
CA LYS A 15 4.50 3.07 -22.60
C LYS A 15 3.09 3.67 -22.78
N HIS A 16 2.22 3.51 -21.79
CA HIS A 16 0.80 3.93 -21.87
C HIS A 16 0.45 5.10 -20.95
N ARG A 17 1.24 5.26 -19.88
CA ARG A 17 1.10 6.27 -18.84
C ARG A 17 2.50 6.69 -18.41
N THR A 18 2.69 7.99 -18.30
CA THR A 18 3.88 8.57 -17.71
C THR A 18 3.39 9.55 -16.66
N GLU A 19 3.75 9.34 -15.40
CA GLU A 19 3.53 10.28 -14.32
C GLU A 19 4.87 10.54 -13.64
N LEU A 20 5.24 11.81 -13.58
CA LEU A 20 6.36 12.31 -12.84
C LEU A 20 5.85 13.13 -11.66
N ALA A 21 6.39 12.89 -10.47
CA ALA A 21 6.25 13.80 -9.34
C ALA A 21 7.63 14.07 -8.74
N SER A 22 7.94 15.33 -8.47
CA SER A 22 9.19 15.72 -7.80
C SER A 22 9.05 17.04 -7.06
N LEU A 23 9.87 17.22 -6.03
CA LEU A 23 10.18 18.53 -5.45
C LEU A 23 11.47 19.05 -6.10
N ALA A 24 11.39 20.20 -6.76
CA ALA A 24 12.54 20.82 -7.41
C ALA A 24 12.79 22.22 -6.84
N HIS A 25 14.05 22.61 -6.85
CA HIS A 25 14.53 23.93 -6.50
C HIS A 25 15.44 24.38 -7.64
N THR A 26 15.02 25.41 -8.37
CA THR A 26 15.58 25.82 -9.68
C THR A 26 15.55 24.69 -10.75
N SER A 27 16.17 24.86 -11.93
CA SER A 27 15.49 24.77 -13.27
C SER A 27 15.93 23.67 -14.27
N HIS A 28 15.03 22.77 -14.80
CA HIS A 28 15.15 21.65 -15.83
C HIS A 28 15.18 20.11 -15.45
N LEU A 29 14.33 19.25 -16.04
CA LEU A 29 14.41 17.77 -15.94
C LEU A 29 14.19 17.08 -17.30
N CYS A 30 15.21 16.47 -17.90
CA CYS A 30 15.15 16.05 -19.30
C CYS A 30 15.27 14.52 -19.49
N PHE A 31 14.27 13.85 -20.10
CA PHE A 31 14.33 12.40 -20.47
C PHE A 31 14.28 12.23 -22.00
N LEU A 32 15.25 11.54 -22.64
CA LEU A 32 15.46 11.65 -24.10
C LEU A 32 16.02 10.39 -24.80
N TYR A 33 15.51 10.07 -26.02
CA TYR A 33 16.28 9.70 -27.25
C TYR A 33 15.39 9.64 -28.53
N LEU A 34 16.05 9.47 -29.70
CA LEU A 34 15.56 9.51 -31.10
C LEU A 34 14.18 8.87 -31.39
N GLY A 35 13.27 9.69 -31.92
CA GLY A 35 11.90 9.32 -32.26
C GLY A 35 10.92 9.96 -31.27
N ASP A 36 10.16 9.12 -30.59
CA ASP A 36 9.26 9.49 -29.50
C ASP A 36 10.05 10.07 -28.32
N PHE A 37 9.49 11.07 -27.64
CA PHE A 37 10.12 11.64 -26.45
C PHE A 37 9.10 12.12 -25.42
N PHE A 38 9.56 12.29 -24.19
CA PHE A 38 8.82 12.93 -23.11
C PHE A 38 9.80 13.76 -22.29
N SER A 39 9.65 15.09 -22.30
CA SER A 39 10.60 16.06 -21.79
C SER A 39 9.92 17.07 -20.87
N LEU A 40 10.59 17.44 -19.77
CA LEU A 40 10.10 18.44 -18.82
C LEU A 40 11.17 19.52 -18.57
N SER A 41 11.17 20.57 -19.38
CA SER A 41 12.15 21.66 -19.27
C SER A 41 11.65 22.81 -18.41
N LEU A 42 12.57 23.65 -17.91
CA LEU A 42 12.23 24.99 -17.44
C LEU A 42 12.58 26.03 -18.51
N THR A 43 11.61 26.54 -19.25
CA THR A 43 11.87 27.54 -20.28
C THR A 43 11.51 28.94 -19.79
N SER A 44 12.47 29.86 -19.78
CA SER A 44 12.24 31.27 -19.41
C SER A 44 11.54 31.46 -18.06
N GLY A 45 11.84 30.58 -17.10
CA GLY A 45 11.24 30.60 -15.76
C GLY A 45 9.93 29.81 -15.62
N PHE A 46 9.44 29.13 -16.66
CA PHE A 46 8.20 28.36 -16.62
C PHE A 46 8.44 26.88 -16.85
N MET A 47 7.73 26.01 -16.13
CA MET A 47 7.80 24.57 -16.38
C MET A 47 7.11 24.27 -17.69
N GLN A 48 7.74 23.46 -18.55
CA GLN A 48 7.23 23.12 -19.86
C GLN A 48 7.34 21.61 -20.07
N LEU A 49 6.19 20.96 -20.22
CA LEU A 49 6.08 19.57 -20.63
C LEU A 49 5.99 19.52 -22.16
N ARG A 50 6.89 18.77 -22.79
CA ARG A 50 6.83 18.42 -24.22
C ARG A 50 6.85 16.92 -24.41
N TYR A 51 6.01 16.38 -25.28
CA TYR A 51 6.10 14.97 -25.66
C TYR A 51 5.69 14.74 -27.10
N ASN A 52 6.30 13.74 -27.72
CA ASN A 52 5.99 13.28 -29.06
C ASN A 52 5.84 11.76 -29.03
N LEU A 53 4.76 11.25 -29.60
CA LEU A 53 4.38 9.84 -29.61
C LEU A 53 4.46 9.24 -31.03
N GLY A 54 5.13 9.94 -31.95
CA GLY A 54 5.41 9.50 -33.32
C GLY A 54 4.66 10.28 -34.40
N ASP A 55 3.71 11.15 -34.04
CA ASP A 55 2.91 11.94 -34.99
C ASP A 55 3.10 13.46 -34.84
N ARG A 56 3.11 13.98 -33.62
CA ARG A 56 3.22 15.42 -33.34
C ARG A 56 3.84 15.68 -31.98
N THR A 57 4.43 16.87 -31.84
CA THR A 57 4.87 17.37 -30.54
C THR A 57 3.73 18.11 -29.84
N VAL A 58 3.40 17.65 -28.63
CA VAL A 58 2.48 18.33 -27.71
C VAL A 58 3.28 19.14 -26.71
N GLN A 59 2.84 20.36 -26.43
CA GLN A 59 3.44 21.27 -25.47
C GLN A 59 2.41 21.75 -24.44
N LEU A 60 2.79 21.72 -23.17
CA LEU A 60 2.08 22.26 -22.02
C LEU A 60 3.06 23.14 -21.23
N GLN A 61 2.61 24.31 -20.77
CA GLN A 61 3.44 25.23 -19.99
C GLN A 61 2.67 25.65 -18.75
N SER A 62 3.35 25.77 -17.62
CA SER A 62 2.74 26.23 -16.37
C SER A 62 2.29 27.69 -16.48
N ALA A 63 1.14 28.03 -15.89
CA ALA A 63 0.68 29.42 -15.79
C ALA A 63 1.58 30.27 -14.89
N ASN A 64 2.11 29.67 -13.82
CA ASN A 64 3.01 30.33 -12.89
C ASN A 64 4.47 30.07 -13.25
N GLY A 65 5.31 31.07 -12.96
CA GLY A 65 6.77 30.93 -13.04
C GLY A 65 7.36 30.34 -11.76
N VAL A 66 8.53 29.75 -11.91
CA VAL A 66 9.43 29.28 -10.85
C VAL A 66 10.34 30.43 -10.45
N ASP A 67 10.63 30.58 -9.16
CA ASP A 67 11.54 31.61 -8.68
C ASP A 67 12.99 31.31 -9.12
N ALA A 68 13.53 32.16 -10.00
CA ALA A 68 14.90 32.05 -10.50
C ALA A 68 15.96 32.38 -9.43
N GLY A 69 15.55 33.00 -8.31
CA GLY A 69 16.43 33.34 -7.19
C GLY A 69 16.85 32.14 -6.34
N GLY A 70 16.27 30.95 -6.56
CA GLY A 70 16.63 29.73 -5.84
C GLY A 70 16.39 29.81 -4.34
N GLY A 71 15.30 30.47 -3.92
CA GLY A 71 14.89 30.56 -2.52
C GLY A 71 13.75 29.60 -2.13
N SER A 72 13.00 29.09 -3.12
CA SER A 72 11.75 28.36 -2.88
C SER A 72 11.73 26.97 -3.52
N TRP A 73 11.22 25.98 -2.80
CA TRP A 73 10.95 24.65 -3.33
C TRP A 73 9.61 24.64 -4.05
N HIS A 74 9.57 24.02 -5.23
CA HIS A 74 8.39 23.87 -6.05
C HIS A 74 8.01 22.40 -6.20
N THR A 75 6.71 22.11 -6.17
CA THR A 75 6.19 20.76 -6.44
C THR A 75 5.73 20.69 -7.89
N VAL A 76 6.33 19.77 -8.65
CA VAL A 76 5.96 19.57 -10.05
C VAL A 76 5.39 18.16 -10.22
N ARG A 77 4.21 18.08 -10.84
CA ARG A 77 3.66 16.82 -11.37
C ARG A 77 3.36 16.97 -12.84
N ALA A 78 3.91 16.10 -13.67
CA ALA A 78 3.71 16.16 -15.11
C ALA A 78 3.47 14.76 -15.65
N GLY A 79 2.61 14.65 -16.65
CA GLY A 79 2.31 13.33 -17.16
C GLY A 79 1.35 13.31 -18.33
N ARG A 80 1.05 12.08 -18.76
CA ARG A 80 0.04 11.81 -19.76
C ARG A 80 -0.72 10.52 -19.47
N GLN A 81 -1.96 10.47 -19.94
CA GLN A 81 -2.76 9.26 -20.06
C GLN A 81 -3.22 9.11 -21.52
N GLY A 82 -2.65 8.14 -22.24
CA GLY A 82 -2.81 8.10 -23.70
C GLY A 82 -2.25 9.38 -24.35
N THR A 83 -3.04 10.07 -25.17
CA THR A 83 -2.63 11.33 -25.80
C THR A 83 -2.83 12.55 -24.92
N ARG A 84 -3.51 12.44 -23.78
CA ARG A 84 -3.89 13.60 -22.94
C ARG A 84 -2.78 13.92 -21.97
N GLY A 85 -2.32 15.17 -21.96
CA GLY A 85 -1.24 15.63 -21.09
C GLY A 85 -1.76 16.47 -19.93
N TYR A 86 -1.01 16.48 -18.84
CA TYR A 86 -1.21 17.38 -17.71
C TYR A 86 0.13 17.86 -17.13
N LEU A 87 0.13 19.08 -16.60
CA LEU A 87 1.24 19.69 -15.88
C LEU A 87 0.67 20.43 -14.67
N ILE A 88 1.17 20.13 -13.48
CA ILE A 88 0.75 20.72 -12.21
C ILE A 88 1.99 21.32 -11.56
N LEU A 89 1.98 22.64 -11.37
CA LEU A 89 3.02 23.36 -10.64
C LEU A 89 2.39 23.97 -9.38
N ASP A 90 2.89 23.58 -8.21
CA ASP A 90 2.43 24.08 -6.90
C ASP A 90 0.91 23.98 -6.70
N GLY A 91 0.32 22.91 -7.24
CA GLY A 91 -1.12 22.65 -7.17
C GLY A 91 -1.96 23.32 -8.26
N VAL A 92 -1.36 24.15 -9.12
CA VAL A 92 -2.04 24.76 -10.28
C VAL A 92 -1.88 23.85 -11.50
N GLU A 93 -3.00 23.35 -12.02
CA GLU A 93 -3.05 22.37 -13.11
C GLU A 93 -3.32 23.00 -14.48
N GLU A 94 -2.55 22.57 -15.47
CA GLU A 94 -2.70 22.81 -16.90
C GLU A 94 -2.94 21.47 -17.60
N ARG A 95 -3.97 21.38 -18.44
CA ARG A 95 -4.32 20.16 -19.18
C ARG A 95 -4.45 20.45 -20.66
N LEU A 96 -4.10 19.45 -21.47
CA LEU A 96 -4.38 19.48 -22.90
C LEU A 96 -4.92 18.13 -23.34
N ASP A 97 -5.98 18.20 -24.16
CA ASP A 97 -6.59 17.07 -24.84
C ASP A 97 -6.35 17.18 -26.35
N PRO A 98 -5.20 16.71 -26.86
CA PRO A 98 -4.91 16.72 -28.29
C PRO A 98 -5.92 15.88 -29.07
N PRO A 99 -6.15 16.20 -30.36
CA PRO A 99 -6.91 15.33 -31.25
C PRO A 99 -6.34 13.90 -31.25
N PRO A 100 -7.16 12.88 -31.56
CA PRO A 100 -6.71 11.49 -31.63
C PRO A 100 -5.46 11.32 -32.51
N GLY A 101 -4.59 10.40 -32.13
CA GLY A 101 -3.30 10.16 -32.76
C GLY A 101 -2.58 8.96 -32.14
N MET A 102 -1.27 8.88 -32.35
CA MET A 102 -0.43 7.88 -31.68
C MET A 102 -0.49 8.10 -30.17
N ALA A 103 -0.63 7.02 -29.39
CA ALA A 103 -0.83 7.08 -27.93
C ALA A 103 0.22 6.28 -27.13
N ILE A 104 1.12 5.61 -27.83
CA ILE A 104 2.18 4.78 -27.24
C ILE A 104 3.47 5.61 -27.29
N LEU A 105 4.22 5.61 -26.19
CA LEU A 105 5.58 6.17 -26.15
C LEU A 105 6.56 5.01 -26.34
N ASP A 106 7.26 4.98 -27.46
CA ASP A 106 8.27 3.97 -27.77
C ASP A 106 9.68 4.53 -27.62
N VAL A 107 10.17 4.53 -26.38
CA VAL A 107 11.54 4.92 -26.05
C VAL A 107 12.38 3.68 -25.74
N ALA A 108 13.54 3.56 -26.38
CA ALA A 108 14.47 2.44 -26.20
C ALA A 108 15.65 2.74 -25.26
N SER A 109 15.73 3.96 -24.74
CA SER A 109 16.90 4.52 -24.05
C SER A 109 16.72 4.67 -22.55
N GLU A 110 17.81 4.98 -21.85
CA GLU A 110 17.79 5.39 -20.45
C GLU A 110 16.96 6.67 -20.22
N MET A 111 16.53 6.83 -18.98
CA MET A 111 15.89 8.03 -18.46
C MET A 111 16.95 8.96 -17.88
N PHE A 112 16.98 10.21 -18.32
CA PHE A 112 17.94 11.19 -17.83
C PHE A 112 17.31 12.20 -16.86
N VAL A 113 18.10 12.71 -15.93
CA VAL A 113 17.71 13.65 -14.88
C VAL A 113 18.78 14.73 -14.81
N GLY A 114 18.38 16.00 -14.76
CA GLY A 114 19.29 17.14 -14.71
C GLY A 114 19.93 17.51 -16.05
N GLY A 115 20.07 16.61 -17.02
CA GLY A 115 20.66 16.93 -18.31
C GLY A 115 20.95 15.67 -19.10
N VAL A 116 21.74 15.78 -20.17
CA VAL A 116 22.18 14.62 -20.96
C VAL A 116 23.69 14.65 -21.20
N PRO A 117 24.33 13.48 -21.47
CA PRO A 117 25.77 13.39 -21.70
C PRO A 117 26.25 14.21 -22.91
N THR A 118 25.44 14.26 -23.97
CA THR A 118 25.72 15.00 -25.21
C THR A 118 24.42 15.59 -25.77
N SER A 119 24.40 16.90 -26.00
CA SER A 119 23.25 17.66 -26.53
C SER A 119 22.88 17.29 -27.96
N ASP A 120 23.84 16.80 -28.75
CA ASP A 120 23.68 16.56 -30.19
C ASP A 120 22.75 15.38 -30.53
N ASN A 121 22.37 14.59 -29.52
CA ASN A 121 21.51 13.40 -29.69
C ASN A 121 20.03 13.66 -29.33
N LEU A 122 19.65 14.90 -29.11
CA LEU A 122 18.29 15.25 -28.70
C LEU A 122 17.39 15.50 -29.91
N PRO A 123 16.14 14.98 -29.91
CA PRO A 123 15.15 15.41 -30.89
C PRO A 123 15.00 16.94 -30.84
N ALA A 124 15.03 17.59 -32.01
CA ALA A 124 15.02 19.05 -32.11
C ALA A 124 13.82 19.71 -31.39
N ASP A 125 12.69 18.99 -31.29
CA ASP A 125 11.48 19.49 -30.66
C ASP A 125 11.40 19.20 -29.14
N ALA A 126 12.35 18.45 -28.58
CA ALA A 126 12.25 17.97 -27.21
C ALA A 126 12.42 19.07 -26.15
N VAL A 127 13.07 20.17 -26.52
CA VAL A 127 13.20 21.38 -25.70
C VAL A 127 12.97 22.62 -26.56
N GLU A 128 12.66 23.73 -25.92
CA GLU A 128 12.57 25.02 -26.60
C GLU A 128 13.96 25.66 -26.72
N GLY A 129 14.50 25.70 -27.93
CA GLY A 129 15.82 26.27 -28.20
C GLY A 129 16.95 25.27 -27.96
N GLU A 130 18.14 25.78 -27.61
CA GLU A 130 19.31 24.94 -27.31
C GLU A 130 19.11 24.17 -25.99
N PRO A 131 19.43 22.88 -25.94
CA PRO A 131 19.34 22.10 -24.71
C PRO A 131 20.39 22.57 -23.69
N ILE A 132 19.89 23.22 -22.63
CA ILE A 132 20.69 23.64 -21.49
C ILE A 132 20.40 22.67 -20.32
N GLY A 133 21.46 22.19 -19.68
CA GLY A 133 21.35 21.36 -18.49
C GLY A 133 20.77 22.10 -17.29
N PHE A 134 20.16 21.35 -16.38
CA PHE A 134 19.70 21.79 -15.08
C PHE A 134 20.80 22.38 -14.24
N THR A 135 20.46 23.43 -13.50
CA THR A 135 21.26 23.87 -12.36
C THR A 135 20.31 24.16 -11.19
N GLY A 136 20.42 23.35 -10.13
CA GLY A 136 19.53 23.39 -8.99
C GLY A 136 19.55 22.12 -8.14
N CYS A 137 18.49 21.92 -7.37
CA CYS A 137 18.21 20.70 -6.62
C CYS A 137 16.96 19.97 -7.11
N ILE A 138 17.01 18.64 -7.14
CA ILE A 138 15.86 17.76 -7.36
C ILE A 138 15.81 16.75 -6.22
N ARG A 139 14.63 16.54 -5.63
CA ARG A 139 14.38 15.48 -4.63
C ARG A 139 12.99 14.88 -4.79
N GLU A 140 12.79 13.74 -4.12
CA GLU A 140 11.52 13.00 -4.14
C GLU A 140 11.04 12.63 -5.56
N LEU A 141 11.97 12.23 -6.43
CA LEU A 141 11.65 11.88 -7.82
C LEU A 141 10.90 10.55 -7.89
N VAL A 142 9.66 10.60 -8.36
CA VAL A 142 8.79 9.44 -8.57
C VAL A 142 8.39 9.37 -10.03
N VAL A 143 8.58 8.20 -10.65
CA VAL A 143 8.17 7.90 -12.02
C VAL A 143 7.20 6.73 -12.00
N ASN A 144 5.95 6.93 -12.44
CA ASN A 144 4.91 5.90 -12.48
C ASN A 144 4.70 5.16 -11.15
N GLY A 145 4.83 5.88 -10.02
CA GLY A 145 4.71 5.32 -8.67
C GLY A 145 5.98 4.66 -8.13
N HIS A 146 7.03 4.54 -8.94
CA HIS A 146 8.34 4.06 -8.52
C HIS A 146 9.23 5.23 -8.14
N GLN A 147 9.71 5.22 -6.90
CA GLN A 147 10.65 6.22 -6.40
C GLN A 147 12.06 5.89 -6.90
N LEU A 148 12.70 6.88 -7.54
CA LEU A 148 14.07 6.77 -8.02
C LEU A 148 15.07 7.10 -6.90
N ASP A 149 16.10 6.27 -6.76
CA ASP A 149 17.20 6.48 -5.83
C ASP A 149 18.23 7.42 -6.49
N LEU A 150 18.23 8.69 -6.08
CA LEU A 150 19.13 9.73 -6.60
C LEU A 150 20.53 9.65 -5.95
N SER A 151 21.10 8.45 -5.85
CA SER A 151 22.46 8.19 -5.36
C SER A 151 23.31 7.48 -6.40
N GLU A 152 24.62 7.42 -6.15
CA GLU A 152 25.57 6.66 -6.98
C GLU A 152 25.15 5.19 -7.17
N THR A 153 24.48 4.58 -6.18
CA THR A 153 24.01 3.19 -6.28
C THR A 153 22.68 3.03 -7.01
N GLY A 154 21.91 4.10 -7.14
CA GLY A 154 20.60 4.07 -7.79
C GLY A 154 20.61 4.46 -9.27
N ALA A 155 21.57 5.30 -9.67
CA ALA A 155 21.81 5.67 -11.06
C ALA A 155 22.62 4.61 -11.81
N LEU A 156 22.43 4.56 -13.14
CA LEU A 156 23.27 3.78 -14.05
C LEU A 156 24.58 4.50 -14.35
N ASP A 157 24.50 5.83 -14.54
CA ASP A 157 25.64 6.70 -14.80
C ASP A 157 25.31 8.16 -14.38
N GLY A 158 26.32 9.02 -14.33
CA GLY A 158 26.13 10.44 -14.07
C GLY A 158 27.42 11.26 -14.08
N ALA A 159 27.28 12.57 -14.24
CA ALA A 159 28.40 13.50 -14.21
C ALA A 159 28.03 14.79 -13.46
N ASN A 160 28.99 15.32 -12.68
CA ASN A 160 28.87 16.61 -11.99
C ASN A 160 27.63 16.75 -11.09
N VAL A 161 27.25 15.68 -10.41
CA VAL A 161 26.13 15.65 -9.45
C VAL A 161 26.69 15.61 -8.04
N GLY A 162 26.17 16.47 -7.17
CA GLY A 162 26.53 16.55 -5.76
C GLY A 162 25.33 16.94 -4.92
N ASP A 163 25.49 16.86 -3.61
CA ASP A 163 24.51 17.39 -2.68
C ASP A 163 24.44 18.92 -2.83
N CYS A 164 23.26 19.42 -3.19
CA CYS A 164 23.05 20.79 -3.62
C CYS A 164 22.45 21.68 -2.51
N ASP A 165 21.84 21.09 -1.48
CA ASP A 165 21.37 21.84 -0.31
C ASP A 165 22.31 21.67 0.89
N GLY A 166 23.28 20.74 0.80
CA GLY A 166 24.31 20.52 1.82
C GLY A 166 23.69 20.26 3.19
N THR A 167 22.43 19.86 3.24
CA THR A 167 21.75 19.62 4.48
C THR A 167 22.15 18.23 4.94
N ALA A 168 22.48 18.12 6.23
CA ALA A 168 22.67 16.81 6.84
C ALA A 168 21.43 15.89 6.69
N CYS A 169 20.28 16.44 6.26
CA CYS A 169 19.04 15.73 5.93
C CYS A 169 18.80 15.57 4.42
N GLY A 170 19.65 14.78 3.78
CA GLY A 170 19.37 14.26 2.44
C GLY A 170 18.25 13.19 2.41
N PHE A 171 17.76 12.91 1.20
CA PHE A 171 16.61 12.03 0.92
C PHE A 171 16.73 10.58 1.44
N HIS A 172 17.93 10.11 1.77
CA HIS A 172 18.16 8.76 2.30
C HIS A 172 18.64 8.68 3.75
N VAL A 173 18.78 9.81 4.45
CA VAL A 173 19.35 9.84 5.81
C VAL A 173 18.49 9.02 6.76
N CYS A 174 17.16 9.19 6.72
CA CYS A 174 16.20 8.38 7.45
C CYS A 174 15.44 7.44 6.51
N ARG A 175 15.43 6.14 6.83
CA ARG A 175 14.75 5.08 6.07
C ARG A 175 13.32 4.90 6.59
N ASN A 176 12.51 4.14 5.84
CA ASN A 176 11.20 3.63 6.25
C ASN A 176 10.21 4.70 6.74
N GLY A 177 10.23 5.89 6.12
CA GLY A 177 9.34 7.00 6.50
C GLY A 177 9.78 7.74 7.77
N GLY A 178 11.02 7.56 8.22
CA GLY A 178 11.61 8.34 9.31
C GLY A 178 11.69 9.84 8.99
N HIS A 179 11.39 10.66 9.99
CA HIS A 179 11.48 12.11 9.85
C HIS A 179 12.91 12.58 10.17
N CYS A 180 13.54 13.29 9.23
CA CYS A 180 14.90 13.79 9.37
C CYS A 180 14.91 15.22 9.91
N THR A 181 15.69 15.47 10.96
CA THR A 181 15.95 16.81 11.48
C THR A 181 17.45 17.11 11.43
N ALA A 182 17.83 18.17 10.71
CA ALA A 182 19.23 18.61 10.64
C ALA A 182 19.60 19.33 11.96
N VAL A 183 20.67 18.88 12.61
CA VAL A 183 21.20 19.44 13.86
C VAL A 183 22.37 20.38 13.57
N SER A 184 23.11 20.13 12.49
CA SER A 184 24.13 21.04 11.94
C SER A 184 24.21 20.87 10.42
N SER A 185 25.15 21.55 9.77
CA SER A 185 25.46 21.34 8.35
C SER A 185 25.94 19.91 8.01
N GLU A 186 26.40 19.14 9.00
CA GLU A 186 26.95 17.78 8.79
C GLU A 186 26.25 16.69 9.61
N ALA A 187 25.45 17.05 10.61
CA ALA A 187 24.80 16.11 11.52
C ALA A 187 23.28 16.17 11.42
N ALA A 188 22.64 15.01 11.30
CA ALA A 188 21.20 14.84 11.30
C ALA A 188 20.75 13.75 12.26
N VAL A 189 19.52 13.88 12.74
CA VAL A 189 18.87 12.94 13.65
C VAL A 189 17.57 12.46 13.02
N CYS A 190 17.35 11.15 13.07
CA CYS A 190 16.12 10.53 12.59
C CYS A 190 15.15 10.24 13.73
N THR A 191 13.90 10.66 13.55
CA THR A 191 12.79 10.21 14.38
C THR A 191 12.07 9.06 13.69
N CYS A 192 12.13 7.86 14.27
CA CYS A 192 11.62 6.66 13.63
C CYS A 192 10.13 6.43 13.89
N PRO A 193 9.36 6.03 12.85
CA PRO A 193 7.98 5.64 13.03
C PRO A 193 7.88 4.35 13.87
N PRO A 194 6.68 4.05 14.41
CA PRO A 194 6.44 2.76 15.07
C PRO A 194 6.90 1.61 14.18
N LEU A 195 7.48 0.59 14.81
CA LEU A 195 8.08 -0.58 14.18
C LEU A 195 9.52 -0.41 13.67
N TRP A 196 10.08 0.80 13.66
CA TRP A 196 11.43 1.04 13.17
C TRP A 196 12.34 1.65 14.23
N THR A 197 13.62 1.27 14.20
CA THR A 197 14.66 1.72 15.12
C THR A 197 16.01 1.78 14.40
N GLY A 198 17.06 2.16 15.12
CA GLY A 198 18.34 2.50 14.52
C GLY A 198 18.50 4.00 14.28
N MET A 199 19.73 4.43 14.05
CA MET A 199 20.06 5.85 13.90
C MET A 199 19.46 6.45 12.63
N ARG A 200 19.12 5.60 11.67
CA ARG A 200 18.53 5.93 10.37
C ARG A 200 17.20 5.22 10.16
N CYS A 201 16.57 4.70 11.22
CA CYS A 201 15.32 3.93 11.13
C CYS A 201 15.42 2.70 10.21
N GLU A 202 16.63 2.17 10.08
CA GLU A 202 17.00 1.10 9.17
C GLU A 202 16.70 -0.30 9.73
N ARG A 203 16.52 -0.40 11.04
CA ARG A 203 16.24 -1.67 11.72
C ARG A 203 14.76 -1.78 12.00
N ASP A 204 14.14 -2.86 11.55
CA ASP A 204 12.85 -3.26 12.08
C ASP A 204 13.04 -3.58 13.57
N THR A 205 12.19 -3.02 14.42
CA THR A 205 12.16 -3.34 15.85
C THR A 205 11.88 -4.82 16.10
N SER A 206 11.40 -5.56 15.09
CA SER A 206 10.99 -6.95 15.14
C SER A 206 10.15 -7.17 16.39
N LEU A 207 8.89 -6.76 16.35
CA LEU A 207 7.93 -7.09 17.41
C LEU A 207 7.97 -8.61 17.66
N ARG A 208 8.74 -9.04 18.66
CA ARG A 208 8.82 -10.44 19.08
C ARG A 208 7.58 -10.86 19.84
N SER A 209 6.92 -9.88 20.46
CA SER A 209 5.64 -10.01 21.16
C SER A 209 4.83 -8.74 20.93
N ALA A 210 3.61 -8.89 20.42
CA ALA A 210 2.67 -7.78 20.29
C ALA A 210 1.77 -7.69 21.53
N GLY A 211 1.69 -6.49 22.13
CA GLY A 211 0.76 -6.19 23.22
C GLY A 211 -0.51 -5.52 22.68
N PHE A 212 -1.67 -5.96 23.14
CA PHE A 212 -2.98 -5.43 22.71
C PHE A 212 -3.73 -4.85 23.91
N LEU A 213 -4.29 -3.64 23.76
CA LEU A 213 -5.00 -2.92 24.84
C LEU A 213 -6.53 -3.08 24.77
N GLY A 214 -7.02 -3.99 23.93
CA GLY A 214 -8.46 -4.25 23.71
C GLY A 214 -9.12 -3.38 22.63
N ASN A 215 -8.53 -2.24 22.28
CA ASN A 215 -8.91 -1.41 21.13
C ASN A 215 -7.81 -1.33 20.06
N SER A 216 -6.89 -2.30 20.07
CA SER A 216 -5.74 -2.36 19.19
C SER A 216 -5.89 -3.52 18.22
N PHE A 217 -5.33 -3.39 17.03
CA PHE A 217 -5.31 -4.48 16.06
C PHE A 217 -3.99 -4.49 15.29
N LEU A 218 -3.62 -5.66 14.77
CA LEU A 218 -2.60 -5.80 13.73
C LEU A 218 -3.25 -6.43 12.51
N LYS A 219 -3.18 -5.76 11.36
CA LYS A 219 -3.68 -6.26 10.07
C LYS A 219 -2.51 -6.74 9.24
N TYR A 220 -2.61 -7.95 8.73
CA TYR A 220 -1.62 -8.54 7.84
C TYR A 220 -2.22 -8.85 6.47
N ARG A 221 -1.38 -8.73 5.45
CA ARG A 221 -1.65 -9.22 4.10
C ARG A 221 -0.70 -10.40 3.85
N ASP A 222 -1.26 -11.51 3.41
CA ASP A 222 -0.47 -12.67 3.00
C ASP A 222 -0.03 -12.51 1.53
N PRO A 223 1.26 -12.21 1.26
CA PRO A 223 1.73 -12.01 -0.10
C PRO A 223 1.71 -13.30 -0.93
N LYS A 224 1.62 -14.46 -0.30
CA LYS A 224 1.61 -15.77 -0.96
C LYS A 224 0.21 -16.35 -1.13
N TYR A 225 -0.83 -15.66 -0.67
CA TYR A 225 -2.21 -16.14 -0.79
C TYR A 225 -2.59 -16.67 -2.18
N PRO A 226 -2.23 -16.02 -3.32
CA PRO A 226 -2.56 -16.52 -4.66
C PRO A 226 -1.96 -17.89 -5.01
N SER A 227 -0.91 -18.32 -4.29
CA SER A 227 -0.23 -19.59 -4.50
C SER A 227 -0.40 -20.58 -3.35
N ARG A 228 -1.23 -20.26 -2.34
CA ARG A 228 -1.49 -21.16 -1.21
C ARG A 228 -2.54 -22.21 -1.54
N THR A 229 -2.38 -23.38 -0.93
CA THR A 229 -3.42 -24.41 -0.88
C THR A 229 -4.44 -24.05 0.20
N LEU A 230 -5.61 -23.57 -0.20
CA LEU A 230 -6.65 -23.11 0.72
C LEU A 230 -7.42 -24.26 1.41
N THR A 231 -7.22 -25.51 0.97
CA THR A 231 -7.81 -26.70 1.61
C THR A 231 -7.05 -27.16 2.85
N TYR A 232 -5.95 -26.50 3.19
CA TYR A 232 -5.17 -26.81 4.38
C TYR A 232 -4.63 -25.50 4.99
N THR A 233 -5.07 -25.20 6.20
CA THR A 233 -4.67 -24.02 6.94
C THR A 233 -4.14 -24.42 8.30
N LYS A 234 -2.92 -24.01 8.64
CA LYS A 234 -2.34 -24.21 9.97
C LYS A 234 -1.90 -22.87 10.54
N ILE A 235 -2.36 -22.58 11.75
CA ILE A 235 -2.03 -21.36 12.49
C ILE A 235 -1.57 -21.75 13.87
N ALA A 236 -0.43 -21.22 14.30
CA ALA A 236 0.10 -21.46 15.63
C ALA A 236 0.70 -20.19 16.21
N PHE A 237 0.39 -19.90 17.47
CA PHE A 237 0.94 -18.76 18.19
C PHE A 237 0.94 -18.97 19.70
N ASN A 238 1.81 -18.25 20.38
CA ASN A 238 1.80 -18.16 21.83
C ASN A 238 0.99 -16.93 22.25
N PHE A 239 0.12 -17.08 23.24
CA PHE A 239 -0.64 -15.94 23.78
C PHE A 239 -0.74 -16.01 25.30
N THR A 240 -0.99 -14.84 25.89
CA THR A 240 -1.39 -14.66 27.27
C THR A 240 -2.46 -13.57 27.31
N SER A 241 -3.41 -13.66 28.24
CA SER A 241 -4.51 -12.71 28.36
C SER A 241 -4.83 -12.42 29.83
N SER A 242 -5.04 -11.15 30.16
CA SER A 242 -5.64 -10.71 31.42
C SER A 242 -7.18 -10.64 31.36
N SER A 243 -7.75 -10.63 30.15
CA SER A 243 -9.20 -10.63 29.91
C SER A 243 -9.75 -12.05 29.72
N SER A 244 -10.97 -12.30 30.21
CA SER A 244 -11.74 -13.53 29.96
C SER A 244 -12.39 -13.56 28.57
N ASP A 245 -12.54 -12.40 27.94
CA ASP A 245 -13.25 -12.26 26.67
C ASP A 245 -12.44 -11.40 25.71
N GLY A 246 -12.40 -11.80 24.44
CA GLY A 246 -11.69 -11.05 23.41
C GLY A 246 -11.46 -11.86 22.15
N LEU A 247 -11.49 -11.19 21.00
CA LEU A 247 -11.04 -11.76 19.73
C LEU A 247 -9.51 -11.78 19.72
N VAL A 248 -8.92 -12.92 19.38
CA VAL A 248 -7.46 -13.06 19.27
C VAL A 248 -7.03 -13.00 17.82
N LEU A 249 -7.71 -13.76 16.95
CA LEU A 249 -7.43 -13.82 15.51
C LEU A 249 -8.73 -13.81 14.71
N TRP A 250 -8.72 -13.05 13.62
CA TRP A 250 -9.68 -13.18 12.52
C TRP A 250 -8.94 -13.38 11.22
N MET A 251 -9.22 -14.46 10.50
CA MET A 251 -8.68 -14.73 9.17
C MET A 251 -9.85 -14.82 8.21
N GLY A 252 -9.97 -13.87 7.28
CA GLY A 252 -11.13 -13.73 6.43
C GLY A 252 -11.30 -12.30 5.96
N LYS A 253 -11.96 -12.12 4.82
CA LYS A 253 -12.48 -10.80 4.44
C LYS A 253 -13.65 -10.45 5.36
N VAL A 254 -13.86 -9.14 5.48
CA VAL A 254 -14.93 -8.57 6.28
C VAL A 254 -15.69 -7.62 5.38
N GLU A 255 -16.24 -8.14 4.29
CA GLU A 255 -17.01 -7.35 3.33
C GLU A 255 -18.44 -7.88 3.18
N TYR A 256 -18.66 -9.19 3.30
CA TYR A 256 -20.00 -9.80 3.19
C TYR A 256 -20.20 -10.97 4.18
N GLU A 257 -21.46 -11.22 4.59
CA GLU A 257 -21.80 -12.27 5.59
C GLU A 257 -21.52 -13.71 5.13
N ASP A 258 -21.42 -13.94 3.81
CA ASP A 258 -21.18 -15.26 3.21
C ASP A 258 -19.70 -15.53 2.90
N GLU A 259 -18.78 -14.66 3.35
CA GLU A 259 -17.34 -14.86 3.14
C GLU A 259 -16.75 -15.87 4.12
N ASP A 260 -15.75 -16.60 3.66
CA ASP A 260 -15.04 -17.60 4.45
C ASP A 260 -14.20 -16.93 5.54
N TYR A 261 -14.27 -17.49 6.74
CA TYR A 261 -13.44 -17.02 7.84
C TYR A 261 -13.09 -18.10 8.85
N LEU A 262 -12.00 -17.85 9.58
CA LEU A 262 -11.61 -18.51 10.82
C LEU A 262 -11.46 -17.45 11.90
N ALA A 263 -12.30 -17.54 12.93
CA ALA A 263 -12.26 -16.68 14.10
C ALA A 263 -11.81 -17.48 15.33
N ILE A 264 -10.88 -16.92 16.09
CA ILE A 264 -10.37 -17.50 17.34
C ILE A 264 -10.43 -16.42 18.42
N GLY A 265 -10.98 -16.76 19.58
CA GLY A 265 -10.89 -15.90 20.75
C GLY A 265 -11.24 -16.60 22.04
N LEU A 266 -11.47 -15.78 23.07
CA LEU A 266 -11.86 -16.22 24.40
C LEU A 266 -13.28 -15.79 24.69
N HIS A 267 -14.01 -16.68 25.38
CA HIS A 267 -15.30 -16.35 26.00
C HIS A 267 -15.38 -16.98 27.39
N ASP A 268 -15.63 -16.16 28.42
CA ASP A 268 -15.61 -16.61 29.83
C ASP A 268 -14.31 -17.35 30.20
N GLY A 269 -13.19 -16.91 29.61
CA GLY A 269 -11.86 -17.48 29.82
C GLY A 269 -11.58 -18.79 29.08
N HIS A 270 -12.50 -19.26 28.24
CA HIS A 270 -12.38 -20.52 27.51
C HIS A 270 -12.14 -20.28 26.02
N LEU A 271 -11.45 -21.21 25.35
CA LEU A 271 -11.26 -21.14 23.89
C LEU A 271 -12.62 -21.21 23.19
N LYS A 272 -12.84 -20.27 22.27
CA LYS A 272 -14.00 -20.22 21.39
C LYS A 272 -13.53 -19.94 19.97
N MET A 273 -13.93 -20.79 19.04
CA MET A 273 -13.60 -20.66 17.63
C MET A 273 -14.85 -20.74 16.77
N ALA A 274 -14.79 -20.20 15.56
CA ALA A 274 -15.80 -20.38 14.53
C ALA A 274 -15.11 -20.43 13.17
N VAL A 275 -15.59 -21.28 12.28
CA VAL A 275 -15.07 -21.46 10.93
C VAL A 275 -16.23 -21.50 9.95
N THR A 276 -16.09 -20.81 8.83
CA THR A 276 -16.99 -20.86 7.67
C THR A 276 -16.15 -21.10 6.42
N LEU A 277 -16.57 -22.07 5.59
CA LEU A 277 -15.96 -22.40 4.30
C LEU A 277 -16.89 -22.08 3.08
N GLY A 278 -17.99 -21.36 3.33
CA GLY A 278 -18.97 -20.98 2.31
C GLY A 278 -20.43 -21.21 2.71
N GLU A 279 -20.68 -21.80 3.89
CA GLU A 279 -22.03 -21.92 4.48
C GLU A 279 -22.39 -20.71 5.35
N SER A 280 -23.62 -20.20 5.25
CA SER A 280 -24.10 -19.05 6.04
C SER A 280 -24.31 -19.31 7.55
N LEU A 281 -23.99 -20.51 8.07
CA LEU A 281 -24.18 -20.87 9.48
C LEU A 281 -22.91 -21.46 10.13
N SER A 282 -22.14 -20.62 10.82
CA SER A 282 -21.04 -21.08 11.67
C SER A 282 -21.53 -21.55 13.05
N ILE A 283 -21.26 -22.80 13.43
CA ILE A 283 -21.48 -23.26 14.81
C ILE A 283 -20.22 -22.99 15.64
N PRO A 284 -20.29 -22.25 16.75
CA PRO A 284 -19.11 -21.97 17.56
C PRO A 284 -18.59 -23.23 18.26
N LEU A 285 -17.30 -23.50 18.08
CA LEU A 285 -16.56 -24.57 18.73
C LEU A 285 -16.02 -24.05 20.07
N VAL A 286 -16.47 -24.61 21.19
CA VAL A 286 -16.12 -24.12 22.53
C VAL A 286 -15.46 -25.22 23.35
N HIS A 287 -14.22 -24.98 23.80
CA HIS A 287 -13.52 -25.89 24.70
C HIS A 287 -13.55 -25.37 26.14
N ARG A 288 -14.30 -26.06 27.02
CA ARG A 288 -14.44 -25.70 28.45
C ARG A 288 -13.50 -26.45 29.40
N GLY A 289 -12.56 -27.25 28.88
CA GLY A 289 -11.69 -28.11 29.69
C GLY A 289 -10.49 -27.38 30.32
N ALA A 290 -10.21 -26.15 29.92
CA ALA A 290 -9.15 -25.32 30.45
C ALA A 290 -9.52 -23.84 30.36
N ARG A 291 -9.18 -23.08 31.41
CA ARG A 291 -9.25 -21.62 31.41
C ARG A 291 -7.92 -21.08 30.90
N LEU A 292 -7.98 -20.30 29.83
CA LEU A 292 -6.83 -19.77 29.09
C LEU A 292 -6.55 -18.29 29.37
N CYS A 293 -7.35 -17.68 30.23
CA CYS A 293 -7.06 -16.37 30.79
C CYS A 293 -6.26 -16.49 32.10
N CYS A 294 -5.70 -15.35 32.50
CA CYS A 294 -4.98 -15.04 33.75
C CYS A 294 -3.46 -15.13 33.67
N GLU A 295 -2.86 -14.39 32.74
CA GLU A 295 -1.42 -14.09 32.68
C GLU A 295 -0.48 -15.31 32.54
N LYS A 296 -1.03 -16.46 32.18
CA LYS A 296 -0.26 -17.65 31.80
C LYS A 296 -0.12 -17.73 30.28
N TRP A 297 1.09 -18.05 29.83
CA TRP A 297 1.35 -18.31 28.42
C TRP A 297 0.81 -19.68 28.01
N HIS A 298 0.14 -19.71 26.87
CA HIS A 298 -0.38 -20.90 26.22
C HIS A 298 0.05 -20.94 24.75
N HIS A 299 0.37 -22.12 24.26
CA HIS A 299 0.56 -22.38 22.84
C HIS A 299 -0.74 -22.87 22.23
N LEU A 300 -1.31 -22.12 21.29
CA LEU A 300 -2.48 -22.54 20.52
C LEU A 300 -2.05 -22.87 19.10
N GLU A 301 -2.48 -24.04 18.64
CA GLU A 301 -2.38 -24.45 17.24
C GLU A 301 -3.78 -24.83 16.74
N VAL A 302 -4.17 -24.30 15.58
CA VAL A 302 -5.41 -24.65 14.89
C VAL A 302 -5.06 -25.13 13.49
N VAL A 303 -5.58 -26.30 13.13
CA VAL A 303 -5.38 -26.93 11.83
C VAL A 303 -6.75 -27.16 11.20
N GLN A 304 -6.98 -26.56 10.04
CA GLN A 304 -8.06 -26.92 9.15
C GLN A 304 -7.47 -27.77 8.01
N ASN A 305 -8.06 -28.94 7.77
CA ASN A 305 -7.72 -29.84 6.68
C ASN A 305 -9.01 -30.28 5.98
N ARG A 306 -9.28 -29.68 4.84
CA ARG A 306 -10.55 -29.75 4.11
C ARG A 306 -11.72 -29.36 5.03
N THR A 307 -12.48 -30.32 5.53
CA THR A 307 -13.66 -30.08 6.38
C THR A 307 -13.35 -30.35 7.85
N ALA A 308 -12.22 -30.97 8.18
CA ALA A 308 -11.83 -31.25 9.54
C ALA A 308 -11.11 -30.03 10.16
N VAL A 309 -11.52 -29.66 11.38
CA VAL A 309 -10.91 -28.61 12.18
C VAL A 309 -10.44 -29.18 13.51
N GLU A 310 -9.14 -29.05 13.75
CA GLU A 310 -8.46 -29.47 14.97
C GLU A 310 -7.90 -28.25 15.71
N ALA A 311 -8.02 -28.24 17.03
CA ALA A 311 -7.27 -27.30 17.85
C ALA A 311 -6.51 -28.00 18.98
N PHE A 312 -5.29 -27.53 19.19
CA PHE A 312 -4.37 -28.02 20.20
C PHE A 312 -4.00 -26.90 21.15
N ILE A 313 -4.09 -27.16 22.45
CA ILE A 313 -3.60 -26.27 23.50
C ILE A 313 -2.45 -26.95 24.19
N ASP A 314 -1.28 -26.31 24.21
CA ASP A 314 -0.06 -26.81 24.83
C ASP A 314 0.29 -28.24 24.35
N GLY A 315 0.04 -28.50 23.05
CA GLY A 315 0.29 -29.79 22.39
C GLY A 315 -0.81 -30.85 22.57
N LYS A 316 -1.88 -30.57 23.31
CA LYS A 316 -3.00 -31.50 23.53
C LYS A 316 -4.18 -31.14 22.63
N LEU A 317 -4.72 -32.12 21.89
CA LEU A 317 -5.96 -31.97 21.12
C LEU A 317 -7.14 -31.65 22.06
N VAL A 318 -7.83 -30.54 21.80
CA VAL A 318 -8.93 -30.03 22.63
C VAL A 318 -10.24 -29.84 21.87
N VAL A 319 -10.18 -29.72 20.54
CA VAL A 319 -11.31 -29.63 19.61
C VAL A 319 -10.98 -30.46 18.38
N PHE A 320 -11.92 -31.26 17.92
CA PHE A 320 -11.92 -31.96 16.63
C PHE A 320 -13.36 -31.97 16.12
N GLU A 321 -13.60 -31.35 14.98
CA GLU A 321 -14.93 -31.31 14.35
C GLU A 321 -14.81 -31.41 12.84
N ASP A 322 -15.76 -32.10 12.21
CA ASP A 322 -15.94 -32.10 10.75
C ASP A 322 -17.07 -31.12 10.43
N ILE A 323 -16.71 -29.92 9.96
CA ILE A 323 -17.64 -28.78 9.84
C ILE A 323 -18.51 -28.82 8.59
N ASP A 324 -18.12 -29.61 7.58
CA ASP A 324 -18.95 -29.89 6.41
C ASP A 324 -18.74 -31.36 5.96
N PRO A 325 -19.41 -32.32 6.61
CA PRO A 325 -19.27 -33.74 6.28
C PRO A 325 -19.71 -34.10 4.85
N SER A 326 -20.40 -33.19 4.15
CA SER A 326 -20.81 -33.39 2.76
C SER A 326 -19.74 -33.00 1.74
N GLU A 327 -18.64 -32.41 2.22
CA GLU A 327 -17.55 -31.84 1.41
C GLU A 327 -18.04 -30.90 0.29
N GLN A 328 -19.14 -30.17 0.53
CA GLN A 328 -19.57 -29.12 -0.41
C GLN A 328 -18.55 -27.99 -0.44
N TYR A 329 -17.95 -27.69 0.71
CA TYR A 329 -17.01 -26.62 0.95
C TYR A 329 -15.79 -27.14 1.70
N VAL A 330 -14.62 -27.02 1.08
CA VAL A 330 -13.37 -27.63 1.59
C VAL A 330 -12.20 -26.66 1.68
N ALA A 331 -12.38 -25.42 1.24
CA ALA A 331 -11.35 -24.40 1.16
C ALA A 331 -11.73 -23.21 2.04
N LEU A 332 -10.76 -22.65 2.77
CA LEU A 332 -10.93 -21.41 3.50
C LEU A 332 -10.44 -20.26 2.62
N ASP A 333 -11.35 -19.61 1.90
CA ASP A 333 -11.03 -18.45 1.08
C ASP A 333 -10.98 -17.14 1.91
N TYR A 334 -9.94 -17.02 2.73
CA TYR A 334 -9.78 -15.86 3.61
C TYR A 334 -9.34 -14.55 2.90
N GLY A 335 -9.24 -14.55 1.57
CA GLY A 335 -8.93 -13.36 0.79
C GLY A 335 -7.55 -12.74 1.02
N GLY A 336 -6.62 -13.46 1.63
CA GLY A 336 -5.26 -13.00 1.88
C GLY A 336 -5.13 -11.98 3.02
N ILE A 337 -6.15 -11.79 3.85
CA ILE A 337 -6.15 -10.82 4.96
C ILE A 337 -6.43 -11.53 6.30
N PHE A 338 -5.70 -11.14 7.34
CA PHE A 338 -5.98 -11.57 8.71
C PHE A 338 -5.60 -10.49 9.72
N TYR A 339 -6.23 -10.56 10.89
CA TYR A 339 -6.15 -9.59 11.97
C TYR A 339 -5.84 -10.27 13.29
N PHE A 340 -5.03 -9.62 14.13
CA PHE A 340 -4.85 -9.98 15.53
C PHE A 340 -5.41 -8.90 16.46
N GLY A 341 -6.02 -9.34 17.58
CA GLY A 341 -6.51 -8.52 18.69
C GLY A 341 -7.86 -7.83 18.47
N GLY A 342 -8.15 -7.35 17.26
CA GLY A 342 -9.38 -6.63 16.95
C GLY A 342 -9.45 -6.16 15.51
N PHE A 343 -10.30 -5.16 15.24
CA PHE A 343 -10.48 -4.58 13.91
C PHE A 343 -10.21 -3.08 13.92
N GLU A 344 -9.99 -2.52 12.74
CA GLU A 344 -9.87 -1.09 12.50
C GLU A 344 -11.22 -0.40 12.77
N LEU A 345 -11.33 0.32 13.88
CA LEU A 345 -12.49 1.17 14.13
C LEU A 345 -12.34 2.44 13.29
N TYR A 346 -13.19 2.60 12.26
CA TYR A 346 -13.21 3.84 11.52
C TYR A 346 -13.70 4.97 12.45
N ARG A 347 -12.81 5.92 12.79
CA ARG A 347 -13.21 7.16 13.46
C ARG A 347 -13.92 8.01 12.41
N ASN A 348 -15.24 8.10 12.54
CA ASN A 348 -16.09 8.93 11.70
C ASN A 348 -15.52 10.37 11.67
N THR A 349 -14.91 10.76 10.55
CA THR A 349 -14.69 12.17 10.24
C THR A 349 -16.03 12.68 9.73
N SER A 350 -16.57 13.63 10.46
CA SER A 350 -17.80 14.40 10.21
C SER A 350 -18.27 14.48 8.75
N GLU A 351 -19.14 13.57 8.33
CA GLU A 351 -20.15 13.82 7.29
C GLU A 351 -21.52 13.32 7.77
N PRO A 352 -22.53 14.20 7.89
CA PRO A 352 -23.87 13.79 8.28
C PRO A 352 -24.65 13.30 7.06
N GLY A 353 -24.86 11.99 6.98
CA GLY A 353 -25.96 11.42 6.19
C GLY A 353 -25.59 10.33 5.20
N SER A 354 -25.21 9.15 5.68
CA SER A 354 -25.69 7.90 5.07
C SER A 354 -25.70 6.79 6.13
N GLY A 355 -26.88 6.20 6.33
CA GLY A 355 -27.05 5.03 7.19
C GLY A 355 -26.68 3.77 6.40
N SER A 356 -25.40 3.46 6.34
CA SER A 356 -24.91 2.12 6.01
C SER A 356 -23.98 1.70 7.15
N GLY A 357 -24.32 0.61 7.83
CA GLY A 357 -23.42 -0.01 8.80
C GLY A 357 -22.07 -0.25 8.13
N SER A 358 -21.00 0.20 8.78
CA SER A 358 -19.64 0.03 8.28
C SER A 358 -19.25 -1.46 8.34
N CYS A 359 -18.52 -1.97 7.36
CA CYS A 359 -18.04 -3.36 7.32
C CYS A 359 -17.33 -3.80 8.61
N THR A 360 -16.70 -2.86 9.33
CA THR A 360 -16.04 -3.15 10.62
C THR A 360 -17.01 -3.31 11.80
N GLU A 361 -18.21 -2.74 11.72
CA GLU A 361 -19.30 -3.05 12.64
C GLU A 361 -19.84 -4.46 12.40
N GLU A 362 -19.80 -4.97 11.16
CA GLU A 362 -20.26 -6.31 10.80
C GLU A 362 -19.34 -7.41 11.36
N ALA A 363 -18.01 -7.30 11.23
CA ALA A 363 -17.09 -8.23 11.91
C ALA A 363 -17.29 -8.24 13.43
N HIS A 364 -17.47 -7.07 14.02
CA HIS A 364 -17.70 -6.93 15.45
C HIS A 364 -19.08 -7.49 15.85
N TYR A 365 -20.07 -7.38 14.96
CA TYR A 365 -21.39 -7.98 15.09
C TYR A 365 -21.34 -9.51 14.96
N ILE A 366 -20.64 -10.06 13.98
CA ILE A 366 -20.42 -11.50 13.77
C ILE A 366 -19.73 -12.09 14.99
N TRP A 367 -18.63 -11.47 15.45
CA TRP A 367 -17.96 -11.88 16.69
C TRP A 367 -18.91 -11.81 17.90
N ARG A 368 -19.69 -10.75 18.06
CA ARG A 368 -20.68 -10.66 19.15
C ARG A 368 -21.76 -11.73 19.05
N ARG A 369 -22.20 -12.09 17.85
CA ARG A 369 -23.19 -13.16 17.62
C ARG A 369 -22.59 -14.51 18.00
N ILE A 370 -21.39 -14.80 17.52
CA ILE A 370 -20.61 -15.98 17.89
C ILE A 370 -20.45 -16.04 19.41
N VAL A 371 -19.98 -14.96 20.06
CA VAL A 371 -19.69 -14.89 21.50
C VAL A 371 -20.95 -14.97 22.38
N LYS A 372 -22.02 -14.22 22.07
CA LYS A 372 -23.19 -14.05 22.96
C LYS A 372 -24.29 -15.11 22.80
N THR A 373 -24.30 -15.94 21.76
CA THR A 373 -25.24 -17.07 21.71
C THR A 373 -24.80 -18.16 22.69
N SER A 374 -25.26 -18.04 23.93
CA SER A 374 -25.30 -19.15 24.89
C SER A 374 -26.25 -20.23 24.36
N GLN A 375 -25.91 -21.50 24.61
CA GLN A 375 -26.68 -22.71 24.27
C GLN A 375 -28.18 -22.61 24.62
N SER A 376 -28.98 -21.97 23.77
CA SER A 376 -30.42 -22.07 23.79
C SER A 376 -30.86 -22.52 22.41
N LYS A 377 -31.69 -23.58 22.40
CA LYS A 377 -32.25 -24.26 21.23
C LYS A 377 -32.54 -23.31 20.07
N PRO A 378 -32.35 -23.74 18.81
CA PRO A 378 -32.72 -22.92 17.67
C PRO A 378 -34.17 -22.45 17.85
N PRO A 379 -34.47 -21.14 17.69
CA PRO A 379 -35.86 -20.73 17.57
C PRO A 379 -36.43 -21.50 16.39
N ALA A 380 -37.56 -22.18 16.64
CA ALA A 380 -38.26 -22.97 15.64
C ALA A 380 -38.30 -22.22 14.31
N LEU A 381 -37.80 -22.88 13.25
CA LEU A 381 -37.93 -22.47 11.86
C LEU A 381 -39.39 -22.10 11.57
N LYS A 382 -39.74 -20.81 11.71
CA LYS A 382 -40.90 -20.25 11.04
C LYS A 382 -40.47 -19.89 9.62
N SER A 383 -40.52 -20.93 8.78
CA SER A 383 -40.72 -20.89 7.33
C SER A 383 -40.10 -19.72 6.55
N VAL A 384 -38.97 -20.00 5.89
CA VAL A 384 -38.67 -19.39 4.58
C VAL A 384 -39.46 -20.13 3.49
N ALA A 385 -40.78 -20.23 3.70
CA ALA A 385 -41.78 -20.56 2.68
C ALA A 385 -42.41 -19.28 2.09
N HIS A 386 -41.83 -18.10 2.36
CA HIS A 386 -42.42 -16.81 2.02
C HIS A 386 -41.65 -16.00 0.96
N TYR A 387 -40.61 -16.57 0.31
CA TYR A 387 -39.91 -15.90 -0.79
C TYR A 387 -39.59 -16.79 -2.00
N VAL A 388 -40.44 -17.79 -2.28
CA VAL A 388 -40.47 -18.52 -3.57
C VAL A 388 -41.84 -18.33 -4.24
N LYS A 389 -42.43 -17.12 -4.15
CA LYS A 389 -43.64 -16.81 -4.92
C LYS A 389 -43.65 -15.38 -5.45
N ARG A 390 -42.69 -15.06 -6.31
CA ARG A 390 -42.84 -14.12 -7.42
C ARG A 390 -41.78 -14.45 -8.47
N LEU A 391 -42.26 -14.77 -9.68
CA LEU A 391 -41.59 -15.33 -10.88
C LEU A 391 -41.56 -16.87 -10.89
N LYS A 392 -42.25 -17.61 -11.79
CA LYS A 392 -43.33 -17.35 -12.77
C LYS A 392 -43.69 -18.75 -13.35
N ILE A 393 -44.98 -19.04 -13.56
CA ILE A 393 -45.57 -20.31 -14.07
C ILE A 393 -45.71 -21.41 -13.00
#